data_AF-A0A7Z1MKZ2-F1
#
_entry.id   AF-A0A7Z1MKZ2-F1
#
_cell.length_a   1.000
_cell.length_b   1.000
_cell.length_c   1.000
_cell.angle_alpha   90.00
_cell.angle_beta   90.00
_cell.angle_gamma   90.00
#
_symmetry.space_group_name_H-M   'P 1'
#
loop_
_entity.id
_entity.type
_entity.pdbx_description
1 polymer ?
#
loop_
_entity_poly.entity_id
_entity_poly.type
_entity_poly.pdbx_seq_one_letter_code
_entity_poly.pdbx_strand_id
1 'polypeptide(L)'
;MKLKSLVTIVAALTVSACSGIPENELNTDFNNSACCSQLNALPTTQLPIPFHQQVIMDGHLPTLSSSLLNQNTQASRQRFPTIAYQISNTTESLSLLIRSYIKDDALFAPSVYVFDKQWQLLGHYNANDFTYHPTSMQGLERIEVSISLMPQRDNAQYVVVSTDSTKLDSTISRIHPEELYSESQQIIGNKRLPLTATLSSVGVIDVTASKSTNNAVLTLLAELGVSSNNEPDTLGSKQVSQPSTQAVETNQKAQWLNIQKDIDQALNNNDIKQAAFIANQAAEQGMPEAKGYLLKQLAE
;
A
#
# COMPACT_ATOMS: atom_id res chain seq x y z
N MET A 1 54.31 -26.49 -14.55
CA MET A 1 54.07 -25.05 -14.33
C MET A 1 52.55 -24.86 -14.30
N LYS A 2 51.98 -24.54 -13.13
CA LYS A 2 50.53 -24.48 -12.88
C LYS A 2 50.06 -23.04 -13.11
N LEU A 3 49.04 -22.83 -13.95
CA LEU A 3 48.22 -21.62 -13.91
C LEU A 3 46.78 -22.03 -13.62
N LYS A 4 46.33 -21.80 -12.39
CA LYS A 4 44.91 -21.90 -12.02
C LYS A 4 44.28 -20.55 -12.32
N SER A 5 43.32 -20.52 -13.25
CA SER A 5 42.48 -19.36 -13.50
C SER A 5 41.52 -19.19 -12.33
N LEU A 6 41.61 -18.05 -11.66
CA LEU A 6 40.80 -17.68 -10.50
C LEU A 6 39.57 -16.94 -11.05
N VAL A 7 38.45 -17.66 -11.17
CA VAL A 7 37.16 -17.07 -11.54
C VAL A 7 36.59 -16.39 -10.29
N THR A 8 36.71 -15.07 -10.25
CA THR A 8 36.10 -14.23 -9.21
C THR A 8 34.60 -14.16 -9.48
N ILE A 9 33.80 -14.92 -8.73
CA ILE A 9 32.35 -14.81 -8.72
C ILE A 9 32.01 -13.54 -7.93
N VAL A 10 31.72 -12.45 -8.63
CA VAL A 10 31.11 -11.26 -8.04
C VAL A 10 29.62 -11.58 -7.86
N ALA A 11 29.25 -12.04 -6.66
CA ALA A 11 27.87 -12.10 -6.25
C ALA A 11 27.38 -10.66 -6.03
N ALA A 12 26.71 -10.09 -7.03
CA ALA A 12 25.95 -8.86 -6.87
C ALA A 12 24.74 -9.16 -5.98
N LEU A 13 24.86 -8.85 -4.70
CA LEU A 13 23.73 -8.75 -3.79
C LEU A 13 22.96 -7.48 -4.14
N THR A 14 22.00 -7.59 -5.06
CA THR A 14 21.00 -6.54 -5.28
C THR A 14 20.02 -6.57 -4.12
N VAL A 15 20.20 -5.66 -3.16
CA VAL A 15 19.17 -5.34 -2.18
C VAL A 15 18.16 -4.44 -2.88
N SER A 16 17.19 -5.02 -3.58
CA SER A 16 16.03 -4.30 -4.13
C SER A 16 14.88 -4.37 -3.13
N ALA A 17 14.89 -3.46 -2.18
CA ALA A 17 13.70 -3.12 -1.38
C ALA A 17 13.45 -1.61 -1.51
N CYS A 18 13.27 -1.17 -2.75
CA CYS A 18 12.55 0.06 -3.05
C CYS A 18 11.24 -0.39 -3.68
N SER A 19 10.11 -0.03 -3.08
CA SER A 19 8.77 -0.23 -3.63
C SER A 19 8.67 0.51 -4.98
N GLY A 20 9.04 -0.18 -6.05
CA GLY A 20 9.05 0.35 -7.41
C GLY A 20 7.82 -0.12 -8.16
N ILE A 21 7.26 0.73 -9.01
CA ILE A 21 6.17 0.34 -9.90
C ILE A 21 6.75 -0.63 -10.95
N PRO A 22 6.24 -1.88 -11.06
CA PRO A 22 6.79 -2.89 -11.95
C PRO A 22 6.99 -2.39 -13.39
N GLU A 23 8.09 -2.79 -14.02
CA GLU A 23 8.47 -2.40 -15.39
C GLU A 23 7.79 -3.20 -16.50
N ASN A 24 7.08 -4.27 -16.16
CA ASN A 24 6.41 -5.12 -17.14
C ASN A 24 5.20 -4.41 -17.78
N GLU A 25 4.96 -4.71 -19.06
CA GLU A 25 3.73 -4.30 -19.74
C GLU A 25 2.50 -4.88 -19.03
N LEU A 26 1.51 -4.02 -18.78
CA LEU A 26 0.28 -4.39 -18.11
C LEU A 26 -0.64 -5.14 -19.08
N ASN A 27 -1.23 -6.25 -18.61
CA ASN A 27 -2.15 -7.02 -19.43
C ASN A 27 -3.48 -6.25 -19.61
N THR A 28 -3.82 -5.92 -20.85
CA THR A 28 -5.07 -5.21 -21.20
C THR A 28 -6.15 -6.15 -21.77
N ASP A 29 -5.88 -7.45 -21.90
CA ASP A 29 -6.88 -8.44 -22.31
C ASP A 29 -7.69 -8.91 -21.09
N PHE A 30 -8.88 -8.35 -20.94
CA PHE A 30 -9.80 -8.65 -19.85
C PHE A 30 -10.70 -9.86 -20.08
N ASN A 31 -10.60 -10.52 -21.25
CA ASN A 31 -11.49 -11.63 -21.59
C ASN A 31 -11.02 -12.97 -21.00
N ASN A 32 -9.70 -13.16 -20.84
CA ASN A 32 -9.12 -14.42 -20.37
C ASN A 32 -9.32 -14.69 -18.87
N SER A 33 -9.56 -13.64 -18.10
CA SER A 33 -9.78 -13.66 -16.64
C SER A 33 -11.19 -13.23 -16.26
N ALA A 34 -12.12 -13.31 -17.23
CA ALA A 34 -13.53 -13.01 -17.02
C ALA A 34 -14.09 -13.86 -15.86
N CYS A 35 -14.27 -13.23 -14.70
CA CYS A 35 -14.90 -13.85 -13.56
C CYS A 35 -16.33 -13.37 -13.42
N CYS A 36 -17.10 -14.32 -12.91
CA CYS A 36 -18.30 -14.20 -12.11
C CYS A 36 -19.46 -13.40 -12.72
N SER A 37 -20.55 -14.11 -12.99
CA SER A 37 -21.84 -13.52 -13.36
C SER A 37 -22.55 -12.84 -12.17
N GLN A 38 -22.02 -12.99 -10.95
CA GLN A 38 -22.57 -12.49 -9.69
C GLN A 38 -21.43 -12.04 -8.76
N LEU A 39 -21.67 -11.01 -7.95
CA LEU A 39 -20.68 -10.46 -7.02
C LEU A 39 -20.20 -11.47 -5.97
N ASN A 40 -21.08 -12.32 -5.48
CA ASN A 40 -20.78 -13.30 -4.43
C ASN A 40 -19.78 -14.40 -4.84
N ALA A 41 -19.49 -14.55 -6.13
CA ALA A 41 -18.50 -15.48 -6.64
C ALA A 41 -17.11 -14.84 -6.81
N LEU A 42 -16.99 -13.52 -6.58
CA LEU A 42 -15.71 -12.81 -6.62
C LEU A 42 -14.78 -13.35 -5.52
N PRO A 43 -13.53 -13.76 -5.85
CA PRO A 43 -12.59 -14.18 -4.83
C PRO A 43 -12.25 -13.02 -3.90
N THR A 44 -12.31 -13.28 -2.59
CA THR A 44 -12.04 -12.30 -1.56
C THR A 44 -10.77 -12.64 -0.78
N THR A 45 -9.92 -11.65 -0.56
CA THR A 45 -8.78 -11.73 0.36
C THR A 45 -9.21 -11.26 1.74
N GLN A 46 -8.84 -11.97 2.81
CA GLN A 46 -9.11 -11.47 4.17
C GLN A 46 -8.34 -10.16 4.40
N LEU A 47 -8.97 -9.19 5.07
CA LEU A 47 -8.37 -7.91 5.43
C LEU A 47 -8.03 -7.90 6.94
N PRO A 48 -6.88 -8.49 7.35
CA PRO A 48 -6.38 -8.35 8.71
C PRO A 48 -5.99 -6.90 8.98
N ILE A 49 -5.76 -6.56 10.25
CA ILE A 49 -5.29 -5.23 10.63
C ILE A 49 -4.05 -5.40 11.53
N PRO A 50 -2.90 -4.79 11.19
CA PRO A 50 -2.67 -3.89 10.05
C PRO A 50 -2.56 -4.68 8.74
N PHE A 51 -2.78 -4.01 7.62
CA PHE A 51 -2.62 -4.62 6.30
C PHE A 51 -2.07 -3.63 5.28
N HIS A 52 -1.21 -4.14 4.42
CA HIS A 52 -0.74 -3.45 3.23
C HIS A 52 -0.53 -4.46 2.10
N GLN A 53 -1.04 -4.14 0.93
CA GLN A 53 -0.83 -4.89 -0.29
C GLN A 53 -0.71 -3.94 -1.48
N GLN A 54 0.37 -4.10 -2.24
CA GLN A 54 0.47 -3.57 -3.59
C GLN A 54 -0.20 -4.54 -4.58
N VAL A 55 -0.99 -4.00 -5.50
CA VAL A 55 -1.73 -4.76 -6.50
C VAL A 55 -1.50 -4.17 -7.88
N ILE A 56 -1.13 -5.04 -8.82
CA ILE A 56 -1.14 -4.73 -10.24
C ILE A 56 -2.57 -4.95 -10.75
N MET A 57 -3.25 -3.86 -11.05
CA MET A 57 -4.61 -3.87 -11.58
C MET A 57 -4.56 -4.08 -13.09
N ASP A 58 -4.58 -5.34 -13.54
CA ASP A 58 -4.54 -5.68 -14.96
C ASP A 58 -5.34 -6.96 -15.26
N GLY A 59 -5.30 -7.43 -16.51
CA GLY A 59 -6.02 -8.62 -16.97
C GLY A 59 -5.63 -9.94 -16.33
N HIS A 60 -4.63 -10.00 -15.43
CA HIS A 60 -4.36 -11.19 -14.63
C HIS A 60 -5.31 -11.35 -13.44
N LEU A 61 -5.94 -10.25 -13.01
CA LEU A 61 -6.95 -10.28 -11.96
C LEU A 61 -8.32 -10.72 -12.49
N PRO A 62 -9.22 -11.21 -11.62
CA PRO A 62 -10.63 -11.38 -11.96
C PRO A 62 -11.22 -10.10 -12.57
N THR A 63 -11.94 -10.22 -13.69
CA THR A 63 -12.58 -9.06 -14.34
C THR A 63 -14.10 -9.08 -14.22
N LEU A 64 -14.67 -7.96 -13.78
CA LEU A 64 -16.11 -7.76 -13.60
C LEU A 64 -16.64 -6.60 -14.43
N SER A 65 -17.90 -6.69 -14.84
CA SER A 65 -18.61 -5.54 -15.41
C SER A 65 -18.99 -4.56 -14.29
N SER A 66 -18.82 -3.26 -14.56
CA SER A 66 -19.19 -2.19 -13.62
C SER A 66 -20.67 -2.22 -13.22
N SER A 67 -21.55 -2.74 -14.08
CA SER A 67 -22.99 -2.87 -13.78
C SER A 67 -23.29 -3.87 -12.65
N LEU A 68 -22.38 -4.80 -12.36
CA LEU A 68 -22.52 -5.70 -11.21
C LEU A 68 -22.16 -4.99 -9.89
N LEU A 69 -21.28 -3.99 -9.93
CA LEU A 69 -20.78 -3.28 -8.74
C LEU A 69 -21.70 -2.13 -8.32
N ASN A 70 -22.35 -1.48 -9.27
CA ASN A 70 -23.30 -0.40 -8.99
C ASN A 70 -24.43 -0.38 -10.01
N GLN A 71 -25.66 -0.58 -9.54
CA GLN A 71 -26.87 -0.65 -10.38
C GLN A 71 -27.18 0.66 -11.11
N ASN A 72 -26.62 1.79 -10.66
CA ASN A 72 -26.77 3.09 -11.31
C ASN A 72 -25.77 3.33 -12.45
N THR A 73 -24.86 2.39 -12.70
CA THR A 73 -23.94 2.48 -13.85
C THR A 73 -24.63 1.92 -15.09
N GLN A 74 -24.42 2.58 -16.23
CA GLN A 74 -24.95 2.06 -17.50
C GLN A 74 -24.39 0.66 -17.75
N ALA A 75 -25.23 -0.23 -18.27
CA ALA A 75 -24.86 -1.60 -18.60
C ALA A 75 -23.75 -1.61 -19.66
N SER A 76 -22.49 -1.67 -19.21
CA SER A 76 -21.33 -1.86 -20.08
C SER A 76 -20.98 -3.34 -20.14
N ARG A 77 -20.74 -3.84 -21.36
CA ARG A 77 -20.19 -5.19 -21.55
C ARG A 77 -18.69 -5.25 -21.20
N GLN A 78 -18.04 -4.09 -21.07
CA GLN A 78 -16.64 -4.02 -20.71
C GLN A 78 -16.44 -4.51 -19.28
N ARG A 79 -15.44 -5.37 -19.11
CA ARG A 79 -15.03 -5.90 -17.81
C ARG A 79 -13.72 -5.23 -17.40
N PHE A 80 -13.53 -5.09 -16.10
CA PHE A 80 -12.38 -4.42 -15.52
C PHE A 80 -11.74 -5.26 -14.42
N PRO A 81 -10.41 -5.18 -14.25
CA PRO A 81 -9.70 -5.79 -13.14
C PRO A 81 -10.37 -5.44 -11.82
N THR A 82 -10.59 -6.44 -10.97
CA THR A 82 -11.27 -6.26 -9.69
C THR A 82 -10.61 -7.10 -8.61
N ILE A 83 -10.40 -6.47 -7.46
CA ILE A 83 -10.02 -7.14 -6.22
C ILE A 83 -11.10 -6.92 -5.17
N ALA A 84 -11.28 -7.92 -4.31
CA ALA A 84 -12.17 -7.81 -3.17
C ALA A 84 -11.48 -8.23 -1.88
N TYR A 85 -11.82 -7.51 -0.83
CA TYR A 85 -11.36 -7.74 0.52
C TYR A 85 -12.55 -8.04 1.41
N GLN A 86 -12.41 -9.05 2.26
CA GLN A 86 -13.37 -9.34 3.32
C GLN A 86 -12.90 -8.69 4.62
N ILE A 87 -13.74 -7.84 5.20
CA ILE A 87 -13.54 -7.23 6.51
C ILE A 87 -13.81 -8.30 7.58
N SER A 88 -12.93 -8.40 8.58
CA SER A 88 -13.16 -9.29 9.73
C SER A 88 -14.40 -8.88 10.51
N ASN A 89 -15.20 -9.86 10.92
CA ASN A 89 -16.41 -9.66 11.74
C ASN A 89 -16.09 -9.17 13.16
N THR A 90 -14.83 -9.02 13.54
CA THR A 90 -14.39 -8.47 14.83
C THR A 90 -13.90 -7.02 14.72
N THR A 91 -13.87 -6.45 13.50
CA THR A 91 -13.36 -5.10 13.27
C THR A 91 -14.41 -4.05 13.63
N GLU A 92 -14.18 -3.30 14.70
CA GLU A 92 -15.06 -2.20 15.12
C GLU A 92 -14.81 -0.90 14.35
N SER A 93 -13.54 -0.55 14.12
CA SER A 93 -13.10 0.58 13.32
C SER A 93 -12.13 0.13 12.23
N LEU A 94 -12.28 0.72 11.04
CA LEU A 94 -11.43 0.44 9.90
C LEU A 94 -11.18 1.73 9.14
N SER A 95 -9.92 2.10 8.98
CA SER A 95 -9.52 3.12 8.03
C SER A 95 -8.75 2.48 6.88
N LEU A 96 -9.09 2.85 5.66
CA LEU A 96 -8.50 2.36 4.42
C LEU A 96 -7.81 3.51 3.71
N LEU A 97 -6.61 3.28 3.21
CA LEU A 97 -5.91 4.18 2.31
C LEU A 97 -5.70 3.45 0.99
N ILE A 98 -6.30 3.98 -0.07
CA ILE A 98 -6.14 3.48 -1.43
C ILE A 98 -5.31 4.48 -2.21
N ARG A 99 -4.21 4.03 -2.80
CA ARG A 99 -3.31 4.86 -3.63
C ARG A 99 -3.28 4.30 -5.03
N SER A 100 -3.36 5.16 -6.05
CA SER A 100 -3.11 4.81 -7.45
C SER A 100 -1.91 5.60 -7.95
N TYR A 101 -0.87 4.90 -8.37
CA TYR A 101 0.41 5.52 -8.72
C TYR A 101 0.45 6.01 -10.16
N ILE A 102 1.11 7.15 -10.36
CA ILE A 102 1.37 7.69 -11.69
C ILE A 102 2.67 7.09 -12.23
N LYS A 103 2.60 6.54 -13.43
CA LYS A 103 3.73 6.03 -14.20
C LYS A 103 3.52 6.33 -15.68
N ASP A 104 4.55 6.83 -16.35
CA ASP A 104 4.53 7.12 -17.79
C ASP A 104 3.31 7.96 -18.22
N ASP A 105 3.01 9.00 -17.44
CA ASP A 105 1.87 9.91 -17.63
C ASP A 105 0.49 9.22 -17.64
N ALA A 106 0.39 8.05 -17.00
CA ALA A 106 -0.85 7.31 -16.81
C ALA A 106 -0.98 6.77 -15.38
N LEU A 107 -2.20 6.47 -14.97
CA LEU A 107 -2.50 5.81 -13.69
C LEU A 107 -3.79 5.01 -13.77
N PHE A 108 -3.94 4.04 -12.87
CA PHE A 108 -5.22 3.32 -12.74
C PHE A 108 -6.31 4.29 -12.33
N ALA A 109 -7.52 4.15 -12.88
CA ALA A 109 -8.71 4.93 -12.53
C ALA A 109 -9.49 4.22 -11.41
N PRO A 110 -9.29 4.55 -10.13
CA PRO A 110 -9.83 3.75 -9.05
C PRO A 110 -11.31 4.02 -8.79
N SER A 111 -12.03 2.96 -8.44
CA SER A 111 -13.37 3.00 -7.88
C SER A 111 -13.45 1.99 -6.74
N VAL A 112 -13.82 2.47 -5.55
CA VAL A 112 -13.90 1.67 -4.32
C VAL A 112 -15.36 1.53 -3.92
N TYR A 113 -15.81 0.31 -3.72
CA TYR A 113 -17.17 -0.04 -3.33
C TYR A 113 -17.14 -0.75 -1.98
N VAL A 114 -18.03 -0.35 -1.08
CA VAL A 114 -18.22 -0.98 0.23
C VAL A 114 -19.55 -1.69 0.21
N PHE A 115 -19.57 -2.99 0.56
CA PHE A 115 -20.77 -3.81 0.56
C PHE A 115 -21.04 -4.44 1.92
N ASP A 116 -22.30 -4.73 2.18
CA ASP A 116 -22.73 -5.57 3.30
C ASP A 116 -22.57 -7.08 3.01
N LYS A 117 -22.97 -7.91 3.97
CA LYS A 117 -22.92 -9.38 3.85
C LYS A 117 -23.79 -9.95 2.72
N GLN A 118 -24.82 -9.22 2.30
CA GLN A 118 -25.72 -9.59 1.20
C GLN A 118 -25.30 -8.95 -0.13
N TRP A 119 -24.08 -8.39 -0.21
CA TRP A 119 -23.56 -7.68 -1.37
C TRP A 119 -24.42 -6.48 -1.79
N GLN A 120 -25.10 -5.83 -0.84
CA GLN A 120 -25.76 -4.55 -1.06
C GLN A 120 -24.76 -3.41 -0.90
N LEU A 121 -24.80 -2.45 -1.82
CA LEU A 121 -23.87 -1.32 -1.84
C LEU A 121 -24.17 -0.37 -0.67
N LEU A 122 -23.18 -0.16 0.19
CA LEU A 122 -23.22 0.75 1.33
C LEU A 122 -22.53 2.08 1.04
N GLY A 123 -21.47 2.06 0.22
CA GLY A 123 -20.68 3.25 -0.12
C GLY A 123 -19.91 3.07 -1.41
N HIS A 124 -19.69 4.17 -2.12
CA HIS A 124 -18.97 4.20 -3.40
C HIS A 124 -18.11 5.46 -3.46
N TYR A 125 -16.81 5.27 -3.70
CA TYR A 125 -15.81 6.32 -3.92
C TYR A 125 -15.24 6.16 -5.32
N ASN A 126 -15.37 7.17 -6.15
CA ASN A 126 -14.95 7.18 -7.55
C ASN A 126 -13.64 7.97 -7.72
N ALA A 127 -13.10 8.05 -8.93
CA ALA A 127 -11.80 8.67 -9.14
C ALA A 127 -11.75 10.17 -8.79
N ASN A 128 -12.90 10.87 -8.72
CA ASN A 128 -12.93 12.28 -8.29
C ASN A 128 -12.78 12.47 -6.77
N ASP A 129 -13.01 11.42 -5.98
CA ASP A 129 -12.86 11.47 -4.52
C ASP A 129 -11.39 11.37 -4.09
N PHE A 130 -10.50 11.04 -5.03
CA PHE A 130 -9.07 10.92 -4.80
C PHE A 130 -8.37 12.27 -4.93
N THR A 131 -7.45 12.53 -4.01
CA THR A 131 -6.61 13.73 -4.01
C THR A 131 -5.27 13.44 -4.66
N TYR A 132 -4.77 14.36 -5.49
CA TYR A 132 -3.45 14.24 -6.11
C TYR A 132 -2.33 14.59 -5.12
N HIS A 133 -1.28 13.76 -5.10
CA HIS A 133 -0.07 13.96 -4.31
C HIS A 133 1.16 13.85 -5.21
N PRO A 134 2.00 14.89 -5.28
CA PRO A 134 3.25 14.80 -6.00
C PRO A 134 4.24 13.88 -5.28
N THR A 135 5.29 13.46 -5.99
CA THR A 135 6.44 12.78 -5.38
C THR A 135 6.98 13.58 -4.20
N SER A 136 7.18 12.93 -3.06
CA SER A 136 7.74 13.54 -1.86
C SER A 136 8.51 12.49 -1.03
N MET A 137 9.01 12.88 0.14
CA MET A 137 9.53 11.91 1.11
C MET A 137 8.48 10.91 1.60
N GLN A 138 7.18 11.21 1.40
CA GLN A 138 6.06 10.36 1.76
C GLN A 138 5.60 9.49 0.56
N GLY A 139 6.52 9.14 -0.34
CA GLY A 139 6.26 8.20 -1.43
C GLY A 139 6.18 8.80 -2.83
N LEU A 140 5.91 7.92 -3.79
CA LEU A 140 5.81 8.22 -5.22
C LEU A 140 4.59 9.09 -5.55
N GLU A 141 4.64 9.72 -6.73
CA GLU A 141 3.54 10.47 -7.33
C GLU A 141 2.28 9.61 -7.51
N ARG A 142 1.13 10.10 -7.06
CA ARG A 142 -0.10 9.31 -6.96
C ARG A 142 -1.35 10.15 -6.82
N ILE A 143 -2.50 9.49 -6.91
CA ILE A 143 -3.74 9.95 -6.30
C ILE A 143 -4.09 9.03 -5.13
N GLU A 144 -4.70 9.54 -4.06
CA GLU A 144 -5.10 8.71 -2.91
C GLU A 144 -6.43 9.15 -2.29
N VAL A 145 -7.11 8.19 -1.65
CA VAL A 145 -8.31 8.44 -0.83
C VAL A 145 -8.17 7.71 0.50
N SER A 146 -8.57 8.37 1.58
CA SER A 146 -8.70 7.76 2.91
C SER A 146 -10.18 7.58 3.24
N ILE A 147 -10.58 6.36 3.60
CA ILE A 147 -11.96 5.98 3.87
C ILE A 147 -12.04 5.45 5.30
N SER A 148 -12.88 6.07 6.14
CA SER A 148 -13.16 5.59 7.49
C SER A 148 -14.50 4.87 7.55
N LEU A 149 -14.49 3.65 8.07
CA LEU A 149 -15.65 2.77 8.20
C LEU A 149 -15.80 2.32 9.66
N MET A 150 -17.05 2.07 10.07
CA MET A 150 -17.36 1.38 11.32
C MET A 150 -18.08 0.07 11.01
N PRO A 151 -17.36 -1.01 10.67
CA PRO A 151 -17.96 -2.20 10.05
C PRO A 151 -19.09 -2.84 10.85
N GLN A 152 -18.97 -2.92 12.18
CA GLN A 152 -20.04 -3.43 13.05
C GLN A 152 -21.30 -2.58 13.05
N ARG A 153 -21.14 -1.25 12.98
CA ARG A 153 -22.26 -0.30 13.02
C ARG A 153 -22.93 -0.19 11.65
N ASP A 154 -22.11 -0.14 10.60
CA ASP A 154 -22.55 0.12 9.23
C ASP A 154 -22.87 -1.20 8.48
N ASN A 155 -22.68 -2.36 9.12
CA ASN A 155 -22.76 -3.70 8.54
C ASN A 155 -21.85 -3.91 7.31
N ALA A 156 -20.73 -3.19 7.23
CA ALA A 156 -19.78 -3.33 6.14
C ALA A 156 -19.01 -4.66 6.26
N GLN A 157 -19.01 -5.46 5.19
CA GLN A 157 -18.40 -6.78 5.15
C GLN A 157 -17.34 -6.91 4.05
N TYR A 158 -17.50 -6.18 2.94
CA TYR A 158 -16.59 -6.28 1.80
C TYR A 158 -16.17 -4.90 1.29
N VAL A 159 -14.92 -4.83 0.85
CA VAL A 159 -14.38 -3.69 0.09
C VAL A 159 -13.94 -4.21 -1.26
N VAL A 160 -14.43 -3.62 -2.33
CA VAL A 160 -14.08 -4.00 -3.70
C VAL A 160 -13.43 -2.81 -4.38
N VAL A 161 -12.28 -3.04 -5.00
CA VAL A 161 -11.60 -2.02 -5.82
C VAL A 161 -11.63 -2.48 -7.27
N SER A 162 -12.15 -1.61 -8.14
CA SER A 162 -12.17 -1.81 -9.59
C SER A 162 -11.99 -0.47 -10.31
N THR A 163 -12.23 -0.45 -11.61
CA THR A 163 -12.04 0.71 -12.48
C THR A 163 -13.25 1.63 -12.47
N ASP A 164 -13.04 2.94 -12.31
CA ASP A 164 -14.03 3.95 -12.63
C ASP A 164 -14.17 4.12 -14.14
N SER A 165 -15.08 3.34 -14.72
CA SER A 165 -15.34 3.37 -16.18
C SER A 165 -15.79 4.73 -16.72
N THR A 166 -16.29 5.64 -15.86
CA THR A 166 -16.76 6.97 -16.30
C THR A 166 -15.63 7.97 -16.49
N LYS A 167 -14.41 7.61 -16.06
CA LYS A 167 -13.23 8.48 -16.05
C LYS A 167 -12.08 7.97 -16.91
N LEU A 168 -12.27 6.85 -17.60
CA LEU A 168 -11.30 6.35 -18.57
C LEU A 168 -10.98 7.42 -19.62
N ASP A 169 -9.70 7.49 -19.97
CA ASP A 169 -9.13 8.44 -20.94
C ASP A 169 -9.23 9.93 -20.52
N SER A 170 -9.82 10.23 -19.36
CA SER A 170 -9.79 11.57 -18.80
C SER A 170 -8.45 11.83 -18.12
N THR A 171 -8.08 13.10 -18.01
CA THR A 171 -6.78 13.51 -17.48
C THR A 171 -6.90 14.22 -16.15
N ILE A 172 -5.95 13.96 -15.25
CA ILE A 172 -5.74 14.77 -14.04
C ILE A 172 -4.58 15.75 -14.26
N SER A 173 -4.67 16.93 -13.65
CA SER A 173 -3.57 17.89 -13.63
C SER A 173 -2.51 17.45 -12.63
N ARG A 174 -1.25 17.65 -12.98
CA ARG A 174 -0.08 17.35 -12.14
C ARG A 174 0.70 18.61 -11.87
N ILE A 175 1.40 18.61 -10.75
CA ILE A 175 2.32 19.70 -10.37
C ILE A 175 3.71 19.34 -10.89
N HIS A 176 4.37 20.26 -11.60
CA HIS A 176 5.74 20.04 -12.05
C HIS A 176 6.71 19.94 -10.85
N PRO A 177 7.69 19.03 -10.87
CA PRO A 177 8.71 18.95 -9.80
C PRO A 177 9.44 20.28 -9.55
N GLU A 178 9.65 21.06 -10.61
CA GLU A 178 10.29 22.36 -10.55
C GLU A 178 9.39 23.43 -9.92
N GLU A 179 8.08 23.32 -10.10
CA GLU A 179 7.09 24.19 -9.46
C GLU A 179 7.10 23.92 -7.95
N LEU A 180 7.06 22.65 -7.54
CA LEU A 180 7.22 22.26 -6.13
C LEU A 180 8.54 22.75 -5.53
N TYR A 181 9.64 22.61 -6.25
CA TYR A 181 10.93 23.12 -5.81
C TYR A 181 10.89 24.65 -5.64
N SER A 182 10.33 25.35 -6.62
CA SER A 182 10.27 26.82 -6.61
C SER A 182 9.43 27.35 -5.46
N GLU A 183 8.27 26.72 -5.21
CA GLU A 183 7.43 27.01 -4.04
C GLU A 183 8.18 26.75 -2.73
N SER A 184 8.88 25.61 -2.61
CA SER A 184 9.63 25.25 -1.40
C SER A 184 10.78 26.22 -1.09
N GLN A 185 11.43 26.76 -2.12
CA GLN A 185 12.55 27.71 -2.00
C GLN A 185 12.09 29.17 -2.03
N GLN A 186 10.78 29.43 -2.16
CA GLN A 186 10.21 30.77 -2.31
C GLN A 186 10.82 31.55 -3.48
N ILE A 187 11.12 30.87 -4.59
CA ILE A 187 11.64 31.47 -5.83
C ILE A 187 10.56 31.47 -6.92
N ILE A 188 10.74 32.33 -7.93
CA ILE A 188 9.82 32.39 -9.07
C ILE A 188 10.09 31.18 -9.98
N GLY A 189 9.10 30.29 -10.10
CA GLY A 189 9.15 29.15 -11.01
C GLY A 189 9.05 29.56 -12.48
N ASN A 190 9.61 28.74 -13.37
CA ASN A 190 9.48 28.95 -14.82
C ASN A 190 8.05 28.63 -15.29
N LYS A 191 7.55 29.37 -16.28
CA LYS A 191 6.28 29.04 -16.94
C LYS A 191 6.42 27.72 -17.71
N ARG A 192 5.56 26.75 -17.41
CA ARG A 192 5.53 25.43 -18.06
C ARG A 192 4.19 25.18 -18.75
N LEU A 193 4.20 24.23 -19.68
CA LEU A 193 2.97 23.65 -20.21
C LEU A 193 2.29 22.82 -19.12
N PRO A 194 0.95 22.68 -19.13
CA PRO A 194 0.26 21.80 -18.18
C PRO A 194 0.83 20.38 -18.23
N LEU A 195 1.17 19.83 -17.07
CA LEU A 195 1.50 18.41 -16.92
C LEU A 195 0.23 17.66 -16.57
N THR A 196 -0.01 16.53 -17.22
CA THR A 196 -1.21 15.72 -16.98
C THR A 196 -0.86 14.24 -16.89
N ALA A 197 -1.75 13.46 -16.29
CA ALA A 197 -1.74 12.01 -16.41
C ALA A 197 -3.12 11.48 -16.79
N THR A 198 -3.14 10.41 -17.57
CA THR A 198 -4.36 9.80 -18.13
C THR A 198 -4.85 8.66 -17.25
N LEU A 199 -6.12 8.69 -16.89
CA LEU A 199 -6.80 7.64 -16.14
C LEU A 199 -7.06 6.42 -17.03
N SER A 200 -6.55 5.27 -16.61
CA SER A 200 -6.52 4.01 -17.37
C SER A 200 -7.26 2.90 -16.63
N SER A 201 -7.71 1.88 -17.37
CA SER A 201 -8.28 0.66 -16.81
C SER A 201 -7.25 -0.26 -16.17
N VAL A 202 -5.96 0.03 -16.35
CA VAL A 202 -4.87 -0.72 -15.75
C VAL A 202 -3.89 0.20 -15.02
N GLY A 203 -3.19 -0.34 -14.03
CA GLY A 203 -2.14 0.38 -13.31
C GLY A 203 -1.77 -0.31 -12.02
N VAL A 204 -1.12 0.41 -11.11
CA VAL A 204 -0.67 -0.14 -9.82
C VAL A 204 -1.29 0.65 -8.69
N ILE A 205 -1.87 -0.08 -7.75
CA ILE A 205 -2.46 0.50 -6.55
C ILE A 205 -1.84 -0.09 -5.29
N ASP A 206 -1.88 0.67 -4.21
CA ASP A 206 -1.67 0.16 -2.86
C ASP A 206 -2.97 0.23 -2.06
N VAL A 207 -3.22 -0.82 -1.30
CA VAL A 207 -4.35 -0.92 -0.35
C VAL A 207 -3.76 -1.09 1.04
N THR A 208 -3.99 -0.10 1.91
CA THR A 208 -3.53 -0.12 3.30
C THR A 208 -4.70 -0.01 4.25
N ALA A 209 -4.70 -0.78 5.33
CA ALA A 209 -5.76 -0.79 6.34
C ALA A 209 -5.20 -0.71 7.76
N SER A 210 -5.84 0.10 8.61
CA SER A 210 -5.53 0.21 10.04
C SER A 210 -6.78 0.45 10.89
N LYS A 211 -6.71 0.23 12.21
CA LYS A 211 -7.77 0.67 13.15
C LYS A 211 -7.72 2.16 13.43
N SER A 212 -6.54 2.77 13.23
CA SER A 212 -6.30 4.18 13.49
C SER A 212 -7.09 5.05 12.52
N THR A 213 -7.74 6.09 13.05
CA THR A 213 -8.38 7.14 12.25
C THR A 213 -7.40 8.23 11.83
N ASN A 214 -6.12 8.13 12.23
CA ASN A 214 -5.09 9.09 11.86
C ASN A 214 -4.46 8.74 10.51
N ASN A 215 -4.68 9.61 9.50
CA ASN A 215 -4.11 9.45 8.16
C ASN A 215 -2.58 9.37 8.14
N ALA A 216 -1.87 9.95 9.11
CA ALA A 216 -0.42 9.84 9.19
C ALA A 216 0.04 8.40 9.49
N VAL A 217 -0.75 7.66 10.27
CA VAL A 217 -0.49 6.25 10.56
C VAL A 217 -0.69 5.41 9.30
N LEU A 218 -1.79 5.62 8.57
CA LEU A 218 -2.04 4.93 7.30
C LEU A 218 -0.92 5.19 6.28
N THR A 219 -0.52 6.46 6.13
CA THR A 219 0.58 6.85 5.25
C THR A 219 1.87 6.13 5.64
N LEU A 220 2.21 6.12 6.94
CA LEU A 220 3.41 5.42 7.39
C LEU A 220 3.34 3.91 7.15
N LEU A 221 2.22 3.26 7.45
CA LEU A 221 2.03 1.83 7.19
C LEU A 221 2.19 1.50 5.71
N ALA A 222 1.70 2.37 4.83
CA ALA A 222 1.87 2.24 3.39
C ALA A 222 3.35 2.40 2.97
N GLU A 223 4.05 3.41 3.48
CA GLU A 223 5.49 3.60 3.19
C GLU A 223 6.36 2.45 3.71
N LEU A 224 5.97 1.81 4.82
CA LEU A 224 6.71 0.70 5.40
C LEU A 224 6.41 -0.65 4.71
N GLY A 225 5.42 -0.72 3.81
CA GLY A 225 5.12 -1.92 3.04
C GLY A 225 4.62 -3.11 3.88
N VAL A 226 3.88 -2.86 4.96
CA VAL A 226 3.65 -3.85 6.04
C VAL A 226 2.53 -4.83 5.69
N SER A 227 2.89 -5.92 5.02
CA SER A 227 1.94 -7.01 4.81
C SER A 227 1.68 -7.80 6.10
N SER A 228 0.43 -8.18 6.33
CA SER A 228 0.06 -9.09 7.42
C SER A 228 0.62 -10.48 7.10
N ASN A 229 1.74 -10.83 7.71
CA ASN A 229 2.26 -12.19 7.70
C ASN A 229 1.40 -13.05 8.64
N ASN A 230 0.34 -13.66 8.12
CA ASN A 230 -0.28 -14.83 8.72
C ASN A 230 0.15 -16.09 7.96
N GLU A 231 1.42 -16.47 8.09
CA GLU A 231 1.83 -17.88 8.06
C GLU A 231 2.92 -18.09 9.14
N PRO A 232 2.80 -19.13 10.00
CA PRO A 232 3.82 -19.48 10.96
C PRO A 232 4.96 -20.17 10.21
N ASP A 233 6.02 -19.43 9.90
CA ASP A 233 7.17 -19.99 9.22
C ASP A 233 7.98 -20.85 10.19
N THR A 234 7.66 -22.14 10.21
CA THR A 234 8.54 -23.20 10.72
C THR A 234 9.71 -23.37 9.75
N LEU A 235 10.83 -22.69 9.99
CA LEU A 235 12.09 -22.99 9.29
C LEU A 235 13.29 -22.87 10.23
N GLY A 236 13.72 -24.05 10.71
CA GLY A 236 15.13 -24.45 10.72
C GLY A 236 16.11 -23.56 11.47
N SER A 237 16.21 -23.77 12.79
CA SER A 237 17.40 -23.43 13.56
C SER A 237 18.63 -24.07 12.91
N LYS A 238 19.42 -23.26 12.20
CA LYS A 238 20.80 -23.58 11.88
C LYS A 238 21.67 -22.80 12.87
N GLN A 239 21.91 -23.43 14.02
CA GLN A 239 22.89 -22.97 15.00
C GLN A 239 24.24 -22.81 14.31
N VAL A 240 24.68 -21.56 14.15
CA VAL A 240 26.08 -21.23 13.98
C VAL A 240 26.65 -21.02 15.39
N SER A 241 27.47 -21.96 15.83
CA SER A 241 28.18 -21.89 17.09
C SER A 241 29.26 -20.79 17.02
N GLN A 242 29.20 -19.79 17.90
CA GLN A 242 30.34 -18.94 18.27
C GLN A 242 30.31 -18.58 19.77
N PRO A 243 31.46 -18.21 20.36
CA PRO A 243 31.74 -18.44 21.77
C PRO A 243 31.17 -17.36 22.70
N SER A 244 31.02 -17.79 23.95
CA SER A 244 30.58 -17.07 25.15
C SER A 244 31.09 -15.63 25.30
N THR A 245 30.16 -14.67 25.41
CA THR A 245 30.39 -13.33 26.01
C THR A 245 29.13 -12.82 26.74
N GLN A 246 29.00 -13.19 28.02
CA GLN A 246 27.90 -12.81 28.93
C GLN A 246 27.83 -11.31 29.30
N ALA A 247 28.61 -10.44 28.66
CA ALA A 247 28.63 -8.99 28.93
C ALA A 247 27.91 -8.13 27.87
N VAL A 248 27.57 -8.72 26.71
CA VAL A 248 26.91 -8.00 25.59
C VAL A 248 25.37 -8.04 25.72
N GLU A 249 24.81 -9.13 26.27
CA GLU A 249 23.36 -9.34 26.38
C GLU A 249 22.65 -8.32 27.29
N THR A 250 23.30 -7.85 28.37
CA THR A 250 22.71 -6.88 29.31
C THR A 250 22.58 -5.49 28.70
N ASN A 251 23.51 -5.11 27.83
CA ASN A 251 23.56 -3.77 27.24
C ASN A 251 22.54 -3.64 26.09
N GLN A 252 22.39 -4.67 25.27
CA GLN A 252 21.35 -4.73 24.23
C GLN A 252 19.94 -4.73 24.82
N LYS A 253 19.70 -5.46 25.92
CA LYS A 253 18.38 -5.49 26.56
C LYS A 253 17.96 -4.14 27.15
N ALA A 254 18.90 -3.40 27.74
CA ALA A 254 18.65 -2.06 28.27
C ALA A 254 18.43 -1.04 27.14
N GLN A 255 19.21 -1.13 26.06
CA GLN A 255 19.04 -0.31 24.87
C GLN A 255 17.66 -0.55 24.22
N TRP A 256 17.25 -1.80 24.09
CA TRP A 256 15.94 -2.17 23.56
C TRP A 256 14.80 -1.54 24.36
N LEU A 257 14.84 -1.62 25.70
CA LEU A 257 13.80 -1.05 26.55
C LEU A 257 13.69 0.48 26.40
N ASN A 258 14.81 1.16 26.23
CA ASN A 258 14.82 2.61 25.98
C ASN A 258 14.19 2.95 24.62
N ILE A 259 14.51 2.18 23.59
CA ILE A 259 13.92 2.37 22.24
C ILE A 259 12.41 2.15 22.27
N GLN A 260 11.91 1.12 22.96
CA GLN A 260 10.48 0.92 23.14
C GLN A 260 9.83 2.13 23.81
N LYS A 261 10.42 2.61 24.90
CA LYS A 261 9.92 3.79 25.62
C LYS A 261 9.91 5.05 24.75
N ASP A 262 10.95 5.28 23.95
CA ASP A 262 11.05 6.45 23.08
C ASP A 262 10.04 6.38 21.93
N ILE A 263 9.80 5.19 21.38
CA ILE A 263 8.72 4.93 20.40
C ILE A 263 7.36 5.21 21.06
N ASP A 264 7.09 4.63 22.22
CA ASP A 264 5.81 4.82 22.93
C ASP A 264 5.57 6.29 23.28
N GLN A 265 6.61 7.01 23.72
CA GLN A 265 6.52 8.43 24.02
C GLN A 265 6.20 9.26 22.78
N ALA A 266 6.85 8.97 21.65
CA ALA A 266 6.56 9.65 20.39
C ALA A 266 5.11 9.37 19.92
N LEU A 267 4.65 8.12 20.01
CA LEU A 267 3.27 7.74 19.68
C LEU A 267 2.24 8.41 20.61
N ASN A 268 2.48 8.45 21.92
CA ASN A 268 1.63 9.12 22.90
C ASN A 268 1.52 10.63 22.65
N ASN A 269 2.58 11.24 22.10
CA ASN A 269 2.58 12.64 21.68
C ASN A 269 1.99 12.86 20.27
N ASN A 270 1.47 11.80 19.63
CA ASN A 270 0.99 11.79 18.25
C ASN A 270 2.08 12.17 17.21
N ASP A 271 3.36 12.00 17.57
CA ASP A 271 4.51 12.24 16.70
C ASP A 271 4.96 10.95 16.01
N ILE A 272 4.12 10.52 15.06
CA ILE A 272 4.32 9.29 14.28
C ILE A 272 5.62 9.33 13.47
N LYS A 273 6.05 10.52 13.02
CA LYS A 273 7.30 10.69 12.26
C LYS A 273 8.51 10.41 13.15
N GLN A 274 8.51 10.94 14.36
CA GLN A 274 9.58 10.69 15.32
C GLN A 274 9.62 9.21 15.73
N ALA A 275 8.47 8.58 15.95
CA ALA A 275 8.39 7.14 16.26
C ALA A 275 9.00 6.28 15.14
N ALA A 276 8.68 6.59 13.87
CA ALA A 276 9.26 5.93 12.71
C ALA A 276 10.76 6.18 12.56
N PHE A 277 11.21 7.40 12.80
CA PHE A 277 12.63 7.76 12.78
C PHE A 277 13.43 6.94 13.80
N ILE A 278 12.95 6.85 15.05
CA ILE A 278 13.57 6.07 16.12
C ILE A 278 13.65 4.59 15.73
N ALA A 279 12.54 4.01 15.23
CA ALA A 279 12.51 2.61 14.82
C ALA A 279 13.45 2.29 13.65
N ASN A 280 13.54 3.19 12.66
CA ASN A 280 14.47 3.05 11.54
C ASN A 280 15.93 3.13 12.00
N GLN A 281 16.26 4.13 12.82
CA GLN A 281 17.61 4.28 13.36
C GLN A 281 18.03 3.06 14.21
N ALA A 282 17.13 2.55 15.05
CA ALA A 282 17.39 1.33 15.83
C ALA A 282 17.64 0.11 14.94
N ALA A 283 16.86 -0.06 13.87
CA ALA A 283 17.07 -1.15 12.91
C ALA A 283 18.42 -1.03 12.18
N GLU A 284 18.82 0.17 11.76
CA GLU A 284 20.15 0.43 11.18
C GLU A 284 21.29 0.15 12.17
N GLN A 285 21.03 0.31 13.46
CA GLN A 285 21.97 0.00 14.55
C GLN A 285 21.95 -1.48 14.99
N GLY A 286 21.23 -2.35 14.26
CA GLY A 286 21.21 -3.79 14.49
C GLY A 286 20.10 -4.28 15.42
N MET A 287 19.06 -3.48 15.67
CA MET A 287 17.82 -3.88 16.37
C MET A 287 16.64 -3.91 15.40
N PRO A 288 16.57 -4.89 14.47
CA PRO A 288 15.51 -4.98 13.48
C PRO A 288 14.10 -5.11 14.09
N GLU A 289 13.99 -5.61 15.33
CA GLU A 289 12.74 -5.72 16.08
C GLU A 289 12.04 -4.39 16.35
N ALA A 290 12.76 -3.26 16.28
CA ALA A 290 12.20 -1.93 16.48
C ALA A 290 11.10 -1.58 15.47
N LYS A 291 11.29 -1.99 14.21
CA LYS A 291 10.27 -1.82 13.16
C LYS A 291 9.03 -2.65 13.48
N GLY A 292 9.20 -3.92 13.84
CA GLY A 292 8.09 -4.80 14.22
C GLY A 292 7.30 -4.29 15.44
N TYR A 293 8.00 -3.73 16.43
CA TYR A 293 7.37 -3.14 17.61
C TYR A 293 6.52 -1.91 17.27
N LEU A 294 7.07 -0.96 16.51
CA LEU A 294 6.32 0.20 16.04
C LEU A 294 5.04 -0.21 15.29
N LEU A 295 5.16 -1.18 14.38
CA LEU A 295 4.03 -1.66 13.59
C LEU A 295 2.93 -2.28 14.44
N LYS A 296 3.32 -3.04 15.47
CA LYS A 296 2.37 -3.58 16.44
C LYS A 296 1.64 -2.46 17.18
N GLN A 297 2.35 -1.44 17.65
CA GLN A 297 1.76 -0.31 18.35
C GLN A 297 0.83 0.54 17.46
N LEU A 298 1.11 0.65 16.17
CA LEU A 298 0.25 1.36 15.21
C LEU A 298 -1.01 0.58 14.81
N ALA A 299 -1.03 -0.73 15.06
CA ALA A 299 -2.14 -1.61 14.75
C ALA A 299 -3.14 -1.80 15.91
N GLU A 300 -2.71 -1.53 17.14
CA GLU A 300 -3.52 -1.55 18.36
C GLU A 300 -4.49 -0.36 18.39
#